data_AF-A0A832DRR8-F1
#
_entry.id   AF-A0A832DRR8-F1
#
_cell.length_a   1.000
_cell.length_b   1.000
_cell.length_c   1.000
_cell.angle_alpha   90.00
_cell.angle_beta   90.00
_cell.angle_gamma   90.00
#
_symmetry.space_group_name_H-M   'P 1'
#
loop_
_entity.id
_entity.type
_entity.pdbx_description
1 polymer ?
#
loop_
_entity_poly.entity_id
_entity_poly.type
_entity_poly.pdbx_seq_one_letter_code
_entity_poly.pdbx_strand_id
1 'polypeptide(L)'
;MNAKLKFWWLYSNPIRRHHFSILKWGLTQTFGKIRDALTVVQASTVEDRRKVYQRYDELYQSGRIDFPTAALIEEMIATDVAEALREEGIRVFPPVVFKAYLPPKILIVSKRERIQKIAFDPLLDPELTNDRREEIENFVERQDPSLRAYVADLGGIAVFPPIVHLYPAPLLVEIAAHEWCHTYLSFFPLGFSYTVRGKGEVASINEIACSIVGSEIARRVRAKYGRPAEKADSPKKPEKNRSGFDEAIRPIRQRVDDLLRQGKVEEAEA
;
A
#
# COMPACT_ATOMS: atom_id res chain seq x y z
N MET A 1 5.77 0.91 32.45
CA MET A 1 5.94 0.41 31.07
C MET A 1 6.66 -0.92 31.16
N ASN A 2 5.95 -2.04 30.96
CA ASN A 2 6.45 -3.37 31.33
C ASN A 2 7.58 -3.81 30.38
N ALA A 3 8.73 -4.22 30.93
CA ALA A 3 9.93 -4.59 30.17
C ALA A 3 9.71 -5.77 29.20
N LYS A 4 8.59 -6.48 29.31
CA LYS A 4 8.21 -7.58 28.42
C LYS A 4 7.95 -7.15 26.97
N LEU A 5 7.43 -5.95 26.70
CA LEU A 5 7.17 -5.50 25.31
C LEU A 5 8.45 -5.30 24.48
N LYS A 6 9.61 -5.12 25.14
CA LYS A 6 10.89 -4.92 24.46
C LYS A 6 11.54 -6.21 23.94
N PHE A 7 10.92 -7.39 24.06
CA PHE A 7 11.58 -8.65 23.69
C PHE A 7 10.65 -9.74 23.13
N TRP A 8 9.49 -9.38 22.56
CA TRP A 8 8.57 -10.38 21.98
C TRP A 8 9.12 -11.08 20.74
N TRP A 9 10.15 -10.54 20.08
CA TRP A 9 10.79 -11.19 18.93
C TRP A 9 11.76 -12.33 19.30
N LEU A 10 12.10 -12.50 20.59
CA LEU A 10 13.05 -13.53 21.05
C LEU A 10 12.43 -14.91 21.29
N TYR A 11 11.10 -15.02 21.39
CA TYR A 11 10.41 -16.29 21.61
C TYR A 11 9.91 -16.90 20.29
N SER A 12 9.91 -18.23 20.20
CA SER A 12 9.22 -18.95 19.11
C SER A 12 7.71 -18.66 19.22
N ASN A 13 7.23 -17.72 18.43
CA ASN A 13 5.82 -17.30 18.40
C ASN A 13 5.29 -17.29 16.97
N PRO A 14 3.96 -17.33 16.76
CA PRO A 14 3.39 -17.41 15.41
C PRO A 14 3.79 -16.22 14.53
N ILE A 15 4.06 -15.05 15.13
CA ILE A 15 4.55 -13.85 14.41
C ILE A 15 5.90 -14.14 13.73
N ARG A 16 6.87 -14.72 14.45
CA ARG A 16 8.19 -15.05 13.89
C ARG A 16 8.13 -16.17 12.85
N ARG A 17 7.23 -17.14 13.04
CA ARG A 17 7.02 -18.25 12.08
C ARG A 17 6.57 -17.73 10.72
N HIS A 18 5.74 -16.70 10.71
CA HIS A 18 5.16 -16.12 9.49
C HIS A 18 5.80 -14.78 9.11
N HIS A 19 7.01 -14.49 9.57
CA HIS A 19 7.66 -13.21 9.29
C HIS A 19 8.06 -13.09 7.81
N PHE A 20 7.64 -12.00 7.19
CA PHE A 20 8.05 -11.64 5.83
C PHE A 20 9.33 -10.80 5.86
N SER A 21 10.38 -11.30 5.21
CA SER A 21 11.66 -10.60 5.12
C SER A 21 11.73 -9.69 3.89
N ILE A 22 11.60 -8.37 4.10
CA ILE A 22 11.78 -7.36 3.05
C ILE A 22 13.17 -7.47 2.41
N LEU A 23 14.22 -7.70 3.21
CA LEU A 23 15.59 -7.75 2.69
C LEU A 23 15.78 -8.95 1.73
N LYS A 24 15.33 -10.13 2.14
CA LYS A 24 15.41 -11.34 1.30
C LYS A 24 14.59 -11.17 0.03
N TRP A 25 13.38 -10.65 0.14
CA TRP A 25 12.51 -10.39 -1.00
C TRP A 25 13.12 -9.33 -1.93
N GLY A 26 13.50 -8.17 -1.41
CA GLY A 26 14.02 -7.03 -2.17
C GLY A 26 15.28 -7.37 -2.96
N LEU A 27 16.21 -8.14 -2.37
CA LEU A 27 17.40 -8.62 -3.09
C LEU A 27 17.00 -9.45 -4.32
N THR A 28 16.13 -10.44 -4.17
CA THR A 28 15.70 -11.28 -5.30
C THR A 28 14.97 -10.50 -6.39
N GLN A 29 14.10 -9.57 -6.00
CA GLN A 29 13.28 -8.82 -6.94
C GLN A 29 14.04 -7.68 -7.62
N THR A 30 15.04 -7.08 -6.95
CA THR A 30 15.88 -6.06 -7.55
C THR A 30 16.66 -6.62 -8.74
N PHE A 31 17.25 -7.82 -8.61
CA PHE A 31 17.91 -8.48 -9.74
C PHE A 31 16.92 -8.81 -10.86
N GLY A 32 15.73 -9.29 -10.51
CA GLY A 32 14.64 -9.52 -11.46
C GLY A 32 14.29 -8.24 -12.23
N LYS A 33 14.13 -7.11 -11.55
CA LYS A 33 13.84 -5.82 -12.17
C LYS A 33 14.92 -5.31 -13.10
N ILE A 34 16.20 -5.45 -12.71
CA ILE A 34 17.32 -5.09 -13.58
C ILE A 34 17.28 -5.91 -14.87
N ARG A 35 17.01 -7.21 -14.77
CA ARG A 35 16.82 -8.07 -15.93
C ARG A 35 15.63 -7.62 -16.77
N ASP A 36 14.47 -7.45 -16.14
CA ASP A 36 13.21 -7.12 -16.83
C ASP A 36 13.36 -5.78 -17.59
N ALA A 37 13.98 -4.77 -16.98
CA ALA A 37 14.28 -3.48 -17.63
C ALA A 37 15.19 -3.59 -18.87
N LEU A 38 16.00 -4.66 -18.98
CA LEU A 38 16.86 -4.94 -20.13
C LEU A 38 16.20 -5.85 -21.18
N THR A 39 15.25 -6.70 -20.77
CA THR A 39 14.71 -7.76 -21.63
C THR A 39 13.26 -7.55 -22.07
N VAL A 40 12.46 -6.78 -21.32
CA VAL A 40 11.05 -6.55 -21.63
C VAL A 40 10.95 -5.52 -22.75
N VAL A 41 10.54 -5.98 -23.93
CA VAL A 41 10.28 -5.09 -25.07
C VAL A 41 8.92 -4.43 -24.86
N GLN A 42 8.95 -3.12 -24.61
CA GLN A 42 7.75 -2.32 -24.42
C GLN A 42 7.14 -1.91 -25.76
N ALA A 43 5.82 -1.80 -25.79
CA ALA A 43 5.12 -1.11 -26.87
C ALA A 43 5.50 0.39 -26.86
N SER A 44 5.95 0.91 -28.01
CA SER A 44 6.42 2.29 -28.13
C SER A 44 5.28 3.28 -28.46
N THR A 45 4.24 2.82 -29.16
CA THR A 45 3.11 3.67 -29.55
C THR A 45 2.02 3.67 -28.47
N VAL A 46 1.28 4.78 -28.37
CA VAL A 46 0.12 4.89 -27.46
C VAL A 46 -0.94 3.83 -27.77
N GLU A 47 -1.16 3.52 -29.05
CA GLU A 47 -2.17 2.55 -29.47
C GLU A 47 -1.77 1.12 -29.08
N ASP A 48 -0.50 0.74 -29.24
CA ASP A 48 -0.05 -0.59 -28.85
C ASP A 48 0.01 -0.75 -27.33
N ARG A 49 0.40 0.31 -26.61
CA ARG A 49 0.30 0.33 -25.14
C ARG A 49 -1.16 0.15 -24.68
N ARG A 50 -2.12 0.81 -25.32
CA ARG A 50 -3.55 0.65 -25.02
C ARG A 50 -4.00 -0.82 -25.13
N LYS A 51 -3.54 -1.56 -26.15
CA LYS A 51 -3.85 -2.99 -26.30
C LYS A 51 -3.29 -3.84 -25.16
N VAL A 52 -2.09 -3.52 -24.68
CA VAL A 52 -1.51 -4.23 -23.53
C VAL A 52 -2.32 -3.97 -22.26
N TYR A 53 -2.73 -2.73 -22.00
CA TYR A 53 -3.62 -2.40 -20.88
C TYR A 53 -4.94 -3.18 -20.92
N GLN A 54 -5.58 -3.22 -22.09
CA GLN A 54 -6.82 -4.00 -22.29
C GLN A 54 -6.60 -5.49 -22.05
N ARG A 55 -5.53 -6.05 -22.63
CA ARG A 55 -5.19 -7.46 -22.47
C ARG A 55 -4.92 -7.82 -21.01
N TYR A 56 -4.21 -6.96 -20.28
CA TYR A 56 -3.98 -7.13 -18.85
C TYR A 56 -5.30 -7.14 -18.08
N ASP A 57 -6.19 -6.18 -18.31
CA ASP A 57 -7.48 -6.11 -17.62
C ASP A 57 -8.36 -7.35 -17.88
N GLU A 58 -8.35 -7.89 -19.11
CA GLU A 58 -9.02 -9.17 -19.44
C GLU A 58 -8.44 -10.36 -18.65
N LEU A 59 -7.12 -10.46 -18.56
CA LEU A 59 -6.45 -11.52 -17.80
C LEU A 59 -6.66 -11.36 -16.30
N TYR A 60 -6.70 -10.12 -15.80
CA TYR A 60 -7.03 -9.81 -14.41
C TYR A 60 -8.43 -10.32 -14.06
N GLN A 61 -9.44 -9.97 -14.88
CA GLN A 61 -10.83 -10.38 -14.65
C GLN A 61 -11.02 -11.90 -14.71
N SER A 62 -10.23 -12.59 -15.53
CA SER A 62 -10.28 -14.06 -15.64
C SER A 62 -9.41 -14.78 -14.61
N GLY A 63 -8.62 -14.06 -13.79
CA GLY A 63 -7.68 -14.66 -12.84
C GLY A 63 -6.51 -15.40 -13.49
N ARG A 64 -6.14 -15.02 -14.71
CA ARG A 64 -5.17 -15.73 -15.57
C ARG A 64 -3.92 -14.91 -15.89
N ILE A 65 -3.56 -13.95 -15.04
CA ILE A 65 -2.34 -13.17 -15.21
C ILE A 65 -1.14 -14.11 -15.12
N ASP A 66 -0.36 -14.19 -16.20
CA ASP A 66 0.91 -14.89 -16.24
C ASP A 66 2.09 -13.95 -15.94
N PHE A 67 3.25 -14.55 -15.65
CA PHE A 67 4.46 -13.79 -15.33
C PHE A 67 4.89 -12.83 -16.47
N PRO A 68 4.90 -13.22 -17.76
CA PRO A 68 5.23 -12.30 -18.85
C PRO A 68 4.31 -11.09 -18.93
N THR A 69 2.99 -11.27 -18.77
CA THR A 69 2.06 -10.13 -18.81
C THR A 69 2.23 -9.23 -17.60
N ALA A 70 2.45 -9.80 -16.41
CA ALA A 70 2.74 -9.02 -15.20
C ALA A 70 4.02 -8.18 -15.36
N ALA A 71 5.10 -8.76 -15.87
CA ALA A 71 6.33 -8.01 -16.13
C ALA A 71 6.14 -6.91 -17.19
N LEU A 72 5.39 -7.19 -18.26
CA LEU A 72 5.13 -6.19 -19.29
C LEU A 72 4.30 -5.01 -18.76
N ILE A 73 3.23 -5.28 -17.99
CA ILE A 73 2.39 -4.20 -17.44
C ILE A 73 3.15 -3.37 -16.40
N GLU A 74 4.01 -4.01 -15.58
CA GLU A 74 4.85 -3.31 -14.61
C GLU A 74 5.76 -2.28 -15.30
N GLU A 75 6.49 -2.73 -16.33
CA GLU A 75 7.43 -1.89 -17.06
C GLU A 75 6.70 -0.80 -17.86
N MET A 76 5.55 -1.12 -18.44
CA MET A 76 4.72 -0.13 -19.14
C MET A 76 4.16 0.95 -18.22
N ILE A 77 3.61 0.57 -17.06
CA ILE A 77 3.10 1.53 -16.08
C ILE A 77 4.25 2.38 -15.55
N ALA A 78 5.41 1.78 -15.28
CA ALA A 78 6.59 2.53 -14.85
C ALA A 78 7.00 3.60 -15.87
N THR A 79 7.00 3.26 -17.16
CA THR A 79 7.25 4.23 -18.25
C THR A 79 6.19 5.32 -18.29
N ASP A 80 4.89 4.98 -18.24
CA ASP A 80 3.82 5.96 -18.31
C ASP A 80 3.81 6.92 -17.10
N VAL A 81 4.07 6.42 -15.90
CA VAL A 81 4.22 7.22 -14.68
C VAL A 81 5.44 8.13 -14.80
N ALA A 82 6.58 7.62 -15.27
CA ALA A 82 7.80 8.43 -15.45
C ALA A 82 7.61 9.53 -16.50
N GLU A 83 6.90 9.26 -17.61
CA GLU A 83 6.54 10.27 -18.61
C GLU A 83 5.63 11.35 -18.00
N ALA A 84 4.57 10.95 -17.28
CA ALA A 84 3.66 11.89 -16.63
C ALA A 84 4.34 12.78 -15.58
N LEU A 85 5.32 12.25 -14.83
CA LEU A 85 6.14 13.02 -13.89
C LEU A 85 7.02 14.05 -14.62
N ARG A 86 7.64 13.68 -15.74
CA ARG A 86 8.49 14.59 -16.53
C ARG A 86 7.68 15.73 -17.15
N GLU A 87 6.46 15.45 -17.60
CA GLU A 87 5.54 16.47 -18.12
C GLU A 87 5.22 17.55 -17.06
N GLU A 88 5.27 17.18 -15.77
CA GLU A 88 5.14 18.12 -14.64
C GLU A 88 6.42 18.84 -14.24
N GLY A 89 7.51 18.63 -14.97
CA GLY A 89 8.82 19.15 -14.57
C GLY A 89 9.40 18.47 -13.33
N ILE A 90 8.84 17.34 -12.90
CA ILE A 90 9.37 16.56 -11.77
C ILE A 90 10.52 15.71 -12.29
N ARG A 91 11.69 15.88 -11.65
CA ARG A 91 12.84 15.01 -11.92
C ARG A 91 12.53 13.60 -11.44
N VAL A 92 12.54 12.64 -12.36
CA VAL A 92 12.35 11.21 -12.07
C VAL A 92 13.60 10.63 -11.42
N PHE A 93 13.70 10.77 -10.11
CA PHE A 93 14.69 10.10 -9.28
C PHE A 93 14.10 9.86 -7.88
N PRO A 94 14.01 8.61 -7.40
CA PRO A 94 14.53 7.37 -8.00
C PRO A 94 13.78 6.98 -9.29
N PRO A 95 14.33 6.06 -10.11
CA PRO A 95 13.60 5.49 -11.24
C PRO A 95 12.25 4.93 -10.79
N VAL A 96 11.21 5.09 -11.62
CA VAL A 96 9.92 4.46 -11.37
C VAL A 96 10.08 2.97 -11.59
N VAL A 97 9.92 2.19 -10.52
CA VAL A 97 9.92 0.73 -10.53
C VAL A 97 8.92 0.25 -9.49
N PHE A 98 8.25 -0.86 -9.75
CA PHE A 98 7.40 -1.55 -8.77
C PHE A 98 7.14 -2.99 -9.22
N LYS A 99 6.78 -3.87 -8.29
CA LYS A 99 6.35 -5.25 -8.57
C LYS A 99 4.86 -5.40 -8.32
N ALA A 100 4.14 -5.90 -9.32
CA ALA A 100 2.73 -6.25 -9.22
C ALA A 100 2.63 -7.65 -8.61
N TYR A 101 2.48 -7.74 -7.29
CA TYR A 101 2.58 -8.98 -6.53
C TYR A 101 1.73 -8.92 -5.27
N LEU A 102 1.45 -10.06 -4.64
CA LEU A 102 0.71 -10.11 -3.38
C LEU A 102 1.55 -9.46 -2.25
N PRO A 103 1.15 -8.29 -1.69
CA PRO A 103 1.92 -7.65 -0.64
C PRO A 103 1.88 -8.45 0.65
N PRO A 104 2.91 -8.33 1.51
CA PRO A 104 2.86 -8.92 2.84
C PRO A 104 1.67 -8.37 3.63
N LYS A 105 1.18 -9.16 4.57
CA LYS A 105 0.20 -8.67 5.55
C LYS A 105 0.91 -7.88 6.63
N ILE A 106 0.19 -7.00 7.31
CA ILE A 106 0.74 -6.17 8.39
C ILE A 106 0.01 -6.47 9.70
N LEU A 107 0.75 -6.75 10.77
CA LEU A 107 0.17 -6.87 12.10
C LEU A 107 0.17 -5.48 12.77
N ILE A 108 -1.04 -4.95 12.96
CA ILE A 108 -1.29 -3.68 13.64
C ILE A 108 -1.63 -3.98 15.10
N VAL A 109 -0.93 -3.33 16.03
CA VAL A 109 -1.19 -3.46 17.47
C VAL A 109 -1.52 -2.10 18.08
N SER A 110 -2.64 -2.05 18.77
CA SER A 110 -3.15 -0.87 19.46
C SER A 110 -3.46 -1.18 20.93
N LYS A 111 -3.56 -0.13 21.77
CA LYS A 111 -4.22 -0.28 23.07
C LYS A 111 -5.71 -0.51 22.87
N ARG A 112 -6.32 -1.25 23.79
CA ARG A 112 -7.77 -1.48 23.87
C ARG A 112 -8.52 -0.16 24.16
N GLU A 113 -8.01 0.63 25.09
CA GLU A 113 -8.66 1.87 25.56
C GLU A 113 -8.43 3.08 24.64
N ARG A 114 -7.55 2.95 23.64
CA ARG A 114 -7.20 4.06 22.74
C ARG A 114 -6.72 3.51 21.40
N ILE A 115 -7.33 3.99 20.32
CA ILE A 115 -6.86 3.64 18.97
C ILE A 115 -5.59 4.44 18.65
N GLN A 116 -4.46 3.84 18.98
CA GLN A 116 -3.13 4.36 18.76
C GLN A 116 -2.18 3.20 18.53
N LYS A 117 -1.48 3.20 17.39
CA LYS A 117 -0.42 2.23 17.13
C LYS A 117 0.69 2.37 18.17
N ILE A 118 1.04 1.26 18.84
CA ILE A 118 2.03 1.27 19.93
C ILE A 118 3.31 0.49 19.62
N ALA A 119 3.33 -0.32 18.58
CA ALA A 119 4.45 -1.20 18.24
C ALA A 119 5.03 -0.91 16.84
N PHE A 120 6.18 -1.52 16.55
CA PHE A 120 6.64 -1.71 15.17
C PHE A 120 5.73 -2.75 14.52
N ASP A 121 5.14 -2.43 13.37
CA ASP A 121 4.16 -3.27 12.68
C ASP A 121 4.90 -4.41 11.93
N PRO A 122 4.90 -5.66 12.44
CA PRO A 122 5.60 -6.76 11.77
C PRO A 122 4.93 -7.10 10.44
N LEU A 123 5.74 -7.29 9.41
CA LEU A 123 5.27 -7.81 8.13
C LEU A 123 5.20 -9.33 8.19
N LEU A 124 4.08 -9.83 7.70
CA LEU A 124 3.71 -11.22 7.76
C LEU A 124 3.53 -11.79 6.36
N ASP A 125 3.57 -13.12 6.29
CA ASP A 125 3.42 -13.89 5.07
C ASP A 125 2.17 -13.44 4.28
N PRO A 126 2.31 -13.08 2.99
CA PRO A 126 1.19 -12.67 2.14
C PRO A 126 0.06 -13.71 2.07
N GLU A 127 0.38 -15.00 2.19
CA GLU A 127 -0.54 -16.13 2.00
C GLU A 127 -1.21 -16.61 3.29
N LEU A 128 -1.14 -15.83 4.38
CA LEU A 128 -1.82 -16.20 5.63
C LEU A 128 -3.32 -16.42 5.44
N THR A 129 -3.79 -17.60 5.87
CA THR A 129 -5.21 -17.92 5.98
C THR A 129 -5.85 -17.18 7.16
N ASN A 130 -7.19 -17.05 7.14
CA ASN A 130 -7.92 -16.39 8.22
C ASN A 130 -7.66 -17.03 9.59
N ASP A 131 -7.62 -18.36 9.68
CA ASP A 131 -7.31 -19.08 10.93
C ASP A 131 -5.92 -18.71 11.49
N ARG A 132 -4.93 -18.48 10.61
CA ARG A 132 -3.58 -18.07 11.04
C ARG A 132 -3.53 -16.60 11.42
N ARG A 133 -4.33 -15.75 10.80
CA ARG A 133 -4.51 -14.34 11.22
C ARG A 133 -5.07 -14.31 12.64
N GLU A 134 -6.15 -15.04 12.88
CA GLU A 134 -6.78 -15.15 14.20
C GLU A 134 -5.85 -15.77 15.25
N GLU A 135 -5.05 -16.78 14.90
CA GLU A 135 -4.03 -17.34 15.80
C GLU A 135 -3.03 -16.27 16.26
N ILE A 136 -2.56 -15.42 15.34
CA ILE A 136 -1.60 -14.34 15.61
C ILE A 136 -2.24 -13.24 16.46
N GLU A 137 -3.45 -12.82 16.12
CA GLU A 137 -4.19 -11.78 16.85
C GLU A 137 -4.46 -12.22 18.29
N ASN A 138 -5.03 -13.41 18.48
CA ASN A 138 -5.27 -14.00 19.78
C ASN A 138 -3.98 -14.24 20.57
N PHE A 139 -2.87 -14.55 19.89
CA PHE A 139 -1.57 -14.65 20.55
C PHE A 139 -1.19 -13.32 21.20
N VAL A 140 -1.29 -12.19 20.48
CA VAL A 140 -0.96 -10.86 21.02
C VAL A 140 -1.84 -10.51 22.21
N GLU A 141 -3.16 -10.70 22.08
CA GLU A 141 -4.12 -10.32 23.12
C GLU A 141 -4.02 -11.18 24.38
N ARG A 142 -3.65 -12.46 24.26
CA ARG A 142 -3.40 -13.33 25.43
C ARG A 142 -2.14 -12.92 26.21
N GLN A 143 -1.14 -12.38 25.54
CA GLN A 143 0.09 -11.93 26.20
C GLN A 143 -0.13 -10.62 26.98
N ASP A 144 -1.02 -9.75 26.49
CA ASP A 144 -1.42 -8.52 27.16
C ASP A 144 -2.88 -8.17 26.84
N PRO A 145 -3.82 -8.44 27.77
CA PRO A 145 -5.26 -8.17 27.58
C PRO A 145 -5.61 -6.68 27.39
N SER A 146 -4.66 -5.76 27.65
CA SER A 146 -4.85 -4.34 27.37
C SER A 146 -4.63 -3.97 25.90
N LEU A 147 -4.28 -4.95 25.06
CA LEU A 147 -3.99 -4.76 23.64
C LEU A 147 -5.08 -5.33 22.74
N ARG A 148 -5.11 -4.80 21.51
CA ARG A 148 -5.86 -5.31 20.38
C ARG A 148 -4.94 -5.47 19.18
N ALA A 149 -5.11 -6.57 18.47
CA ALA A 149 -4.30 -6.91 17.31
C ALA A 149 -5.18 -7.13 16.08
N TYR A 150 -4.69 -6.69 14.93
CA TYR A 150 -5.36 -6.93 13.65
C TYR A 150 -4.33 -7.15 12.55
N VAL A 151 -4.44 -8.28 11.85
CA VAL A 151 -3.61 -8.60 10.68
C VAL A 151 -4.34 -8.07 9.45
N ALA A 152 -3.90 -6.93 8.93
CA ALA A 152 -4.50 -6.27 7.77
C ALA A 152 -3.81 -6.66 6.46
N ASP A 153 -4.57 -6.60 5.37
CA ASP A 153 -4.03 -6.65 4.01
C ASP A 153 -3.50 -5.27 3.61
N LEU A 154 -2.42 -5.25 2.83
CA LEU A 154 -1.86 -4.02 2.26
C LEU A 154 -2.24 -3.92 0.78
N GLY A 155 -2.58 -2.71 0.32
CA GLY A 155 -2.75 -2.42 -1.11
C GLY A 155 -1.42 -2.20 -1.84
N GLY A 156 -0.41 -1.72 -1.11
CA GLY A 156 0.95 -1.54 -1.56
C GLY A 156 1.89 -1.32 -0.37
N ILE A 157 3.19 -1.43 -0.62
CA ILE A 157 4.22 -1.07 0.36
C ILE A 157 5.48 -0.54 -0.35
N ALA A 158 5.91 0.64 0.07
CA ALA A 158 7.11 1.34 -0.38
C ALA A 158 8.42 0.71 0.13
N VAL A 159 8.63 -0.57 -0.16
CA VAL A 159 9.95 -1.23 -0.09
C VAL A 159 10.69 -1.03 -1.41
N PHE A 160 11.89 -1.60 -1.59
CA PHE A 160 12.60 -1.51 -2.87
C PHE A 160 12.81 -2.90 -3.52
N PRO A 161 12.29 -3.12 -4.76
CA PRO A 161 11.28 -2.29 -5.45
C PRO A 161 9.94 -2.29 -4.69
N PRO A 162 9.10 -1.25 -4.79
CA PRO A 162 7.79 -1.24 -4.16
C PRO A 162 6.94 -2.43 -4.57
N ILE A 163 6.15 -2.96 -3.63
CA ILE A 163 5.18 -4.03 -3.92
C ILE A 163 3.81 -3.38 -4.04
N VAL A 164 3.12 -3.66 -5.14
CA VAL A 164 1.75 -3.19 -5.38
C VAL A 164 0.87 -4.40 -5.62
N HIS A 165 -0.27 -4.47 -4.94
CA HIS A 165 -1.21 -5.56 -5.14
C HIS A 165 -1.74 -5.59 -6.57
N LEU A 166 -2.15 -6.77 -7.05
CA LEU A 166 -2.72 -6.91 -8.38
C LEU A 166 -4.11 -6.25 -8.42
N TYR A 167 -4.22 -5.20 -9.22
CA TYR A 167 -5.45 -4.45 -9.43
C TYR A 167 -5.71 -4.25 -10.93
N PRO A 168 -6.93 -3.86 -11.34
CA PRO A 168 -7.18 -3.35 -12.68
C PRO A 168 -6.20 -2.21 -12.99
N ALA A 169 -5.78 -2.10 -14.24
CA ALA A 169 -4.67 -1.24 -14.59
C ALA A 169 -4.82 0.24 -14.19
N PRO A 170 -6.01 0.87 -14.25
CA PRO A 170 -6.17 2.24 -13.79
C PRO A 170 -5.79 2.45 -12.32
N LEU A 171 -6.12 1.48 -11.46
CA LEU A 171 -5.80 1.51 -10.03
C LEU A 171 -4.33 1.12 -9.79
N LEU A 172 -3.79 0.20 -10.59
CA LEU A 172 -2.38 -0.17 -10.53
C LEU A 172 -1.46 1.01 -10.84
N VAL A 173 -1.81 1.86 -11.81
CA VAL A 173 -1.09 3.12 -12.11
C VAL A 173 -1.09 4.08 -10.92
N GLU A 174 -2.26 4.27 -10.31
CA GLU A 174 -2.42 5.18 -9.17
C GLU A 174 -1.60 4.74 -7.96
N ILE A 175 -1.66 3.46 -7.61
CA ILE A 175 -0.89 2.93 -6.48
C ILE A 175 0.60 2.88 -6.80
N ALA A 176 1.01 2.54 -8.04
CA ALA A 176 2.42 2.61 -8.43
C ALA A 176 3.00 4.02 -8.27
N ALA A 177 2.25 5.06 -8.65
CA ALA A 177 2.64 6.45 -8.44
C ALA A 177 2.64 6.86 -6.96
N HIS A 178 1.66 6.37 -6.16
CA HIS A 178 1.62 6.56 -4.70
C HIS A 178 2.86 5.98 -4.00
N GLU A 179 3.20 4.73 -4.30
CA GLU A 179 4.36 4.05 -3.70
C GLU A 179 5.70 4.61 -4.21
N TRP A 180 5.74 5.07 -5.47
CA TRP A 180 6.89 5.82 -5.97
C TRP A 180 7.07 7.13 -5.21
N CYS A 181 5.99 7.86 -4.89
CA CYS A 181 6.06 9.09 -4.11
C CYS A 181 6.63 8.85 -2.71
N HIS A 182 6.22 7.76 -2.03
CA HIS A 182 6.84 7.35 -0.75
C HIS A 182 8.34 7.13 -0.89
N THR A 183 8.74 6.42 -1.95
CA THR A 183 10.15 6.14 -2.23
C THR A 183 10.91 7.44 -2.51
N TYR A 184 10.35 8.33 -3.34
CA TYR A 184 10.89 9.65 -3.66
C TYR A 184 11.11 10.49 -2.39
N LEU A 185 10.07 10.63 -1.55
CA LEU A 185 10.14 11.42 -0.32
C LEU A 185 11.17 10.87 0.66
N SER A 186 11.41 9.55 0.67
CA SER A 186 12.42 8.93 1.54
C SER A 186 13.86 9.38 1.23
N PHE A 187 14.14 9.93 0.04
CA PHE A 187 15.44 10.53 -0.30
C PHE A 187 15.63 11.95 0.26
N PHE A 188 14.57 12.55 0.80
CA PHE A 188 14.64 13.88 1.43
C PHE A 188 14.57 13.73 2.95
N PRO A 189 15.26 14.59 3.74
CA PRO A 189 15.30 14.47 5.19
C PRO A 189 13.92 14.40 5.85
N LEU A 190 12.96 15.16 5.31
CA LEU A 190 11.59 15.19 5.81
C LEU A 190 10.87 13.86 5.58
N GLY A 191 10.85 13.36 4.35
CA GLY A 191 10.20 12.08 4.05
C GLY A 191 10.92 10.90 4.71
N PHE A 192 12.26 10.90 4.79
CA PHE A 192 13.01 9.91 5.56
C PHE A 192 12.58 9.90 7.04
N SER A 193 12.40 11.09 7.64
CA SER A 193 11.92 11.19 9.01
C SER A 193 10.51 10.62 9.17
N TYR A 194 9.66 10.75 8.15
CA TYR A 194 8.30 10.19 8.13
C TYR A 194 8.34 8.67 8.04
N THR A 195 9.14 8.11 7.12
CA THR A 195 9.28 6.67 6.94
C THR A 195 9.86 5.98 8.17
N VAL A 196 10.89 6.55 8.80
CA VAL A 196 11.61 5.90 9.90
C VAL A 196 11.03 6.22 11.28
N ARG A 197 10.46 7.42 11.46
CA ARG A 197 10.06 7.94 12.78
C ARG A 197 8.65 8.50 12.82
N GLY A 198 7.97 8.62 11.68
CA GLY A 198 6.62 9.16 11.59
C GLY A 198 5.63 8.31 12.39
N LYS A 199 4.91 8.95 13.30
CA LYS A 199 3.79 8.37 14.03
C LYS A 199 2.63 9.34 14.01
N GLY A 200 1.40 8.81 14.04
CA GLY A 200 0.19 9.63 14.07
C GLY A 200 0.09 10.57 12.87
N GLU A 201 -0.17 11.85 13.14
CA GLU A 201 -0.47 12.88 12.13
C GLU A 201 0.63 13.05 11.08
N VAL A 202 1.90 12.86 11.45
CA VAL A 202 3.03 12.97 10.53
C VAL A 202 2.97 11.88 9.44
N ALA A 203 2.62 10.66 9.82
CA ALA A 203 2.41 9.58 8.85
C ALA A 203 1.20 9.89 7.95
N SER A 204 0.13 10.45 8.53
CA SER A 204 -1.05 10.87 7.77
C SER A 204 -0.74 11.95 6.73
N ILE A 205 0.10 12.93 7.05
CA ILE A 205 0.52 13.97 6.09
C ILE A 205 1.25 13.32 4.90
N ASN A 206 2.16 12.39 5.18
CA ASN A 206 2.90 11.68 4.15
C ASN A 206 1.97 10.85 3.24
N GLU A 207 1.05 10.08 3.81
CA GLU A 207 0.06 9.32 3.03
C GLU A 207 -0.85 10.22 2.18
N ILE A 208 -1.31 11.35 2.72
CA ILE A 208 -2.15 12.30 1.97
C ILE A 208 -1.36 12.90 0.80
N ALA A 209 -0.10 13.29 1.03
CA ALA A 209 0.75 13.81 -0.04
C ALA A 209 0.96 12.77 -1.16
N CYS A 210 1.28 11.53 -0.80
CA CYS A 210 1.44 10.43 -1.76
C CYS A 210 0.13 10.10 -2.50
N SER A 211 -1.02 10.17 -1.81
CA SER A 211 -2.33 9.95 -2.40
C SER A 211 -2.67 11.02 -3.45
N ILE A 212 -2.39 12.30 -3.15
CA ILE A 212 -2.59 13.39 -4.12
C ILE A 212 -1.72 13.17 -5.36
N VAL A 213 -0.44 12.84 -5.17
CA VAL A 213 0.48 12.57 -6.28
C VAL A 213 0.01 11.36 -7.10
N GLY A 214 -0.37 10.27 -6.43
CA GLY A 214 -0.87 9.05 -7.07
C GLY A 214 -2.07 9.33 -7.96
N SER A 215 -3.11 9.98 -7.41
CA SER A 215 -4.33 10.27 -8.15
C SER A 215 -4.10 11.25 -9.31
N GLU A 216 -3.26 12.27 -9.14
CA GLU A 216 -2.96 13.27 -10.16
C GLU A 216 -2.14 12.70 -11.33
N ILE A 217 -1.14 11.87 -11.02
CA ILE A 217 -0.36 11.16 -12.06
C ILE A 217 -1.23 10.15 -12.79
N ALA A 218 -2.07 9.39 -12.08
CA ALA A 218 -3.02 8.48 -12.72
C ALA A 218 -3.98 9.21 -13.66
N ARG A 219 -4.46 10.40 -13.28
CA ARG A 219 -5.31 11.24 -14.13
C ARG A 219 -4.63 11.61 -15.45
N ARG A 220 -3.34 11.93 -15.42
CA ARG A 220 -2.54 12.28 -16.62
C ARG A 220 -2.31 11.09 -17.52
N VAL A 221 -1.93 9.95 -16.94
CA VAL A 221 -1.79 8.69 -17.68
C VAL A 221 -3.13 8.34 -18.35
N ARG A 222 -4.26 8.45 -17.67
CA ARG A 222 -5.58 8.23 -18.27
C ARG A 222 -5.86 9.18 -19.45
N ALA A 223 -5.58 10.47 -19.28
CA ALA A 223 -5.78 11.47 -20.32
C ALA A 223 -4.97 11.19 -21.59
N LYS A 224 -3.72 10.73 -21.44
CA LYS A 224 -2.84 10.31 -22.55
C LYS A 224 -3.46 9.21 -23.42
N TYR A 225 -4.25 8.32 -22.84
CA TYR A 225 -4.94 7.25 -23.57
C TYR A 225 -6.32 7.64 -24.08
N GLY A 226 -6.68 8.93 -24.09
CA GLY A 226 -7.97 9.42 -24.61
C GLY A 226 -9.18 8.94 -23.79
N ARG A 227 -8.95 8.40 -22.58
CA ARG A 227 -10.03 8.16 -21.62
C ARG A 227 -10.31 9.50 -20.95
N PRO A 228 -11.52 10.07 -21.12
CA PRO A 228 -11.82 11.34 -20.49
C PRO A 228 -11.56 11.23 -18.99
N ALA A 229 -10.91 12.24 -18.41
CA ALA A 229 -10.98 12.42 -16.98
C ALA A 229 -12.47 12.45 -16.61
N GLU A 230 -12.90 11.65 -15.64
CA GLU A 230 -14.16 11.98 -14.96
C GLU A 230 -14.05 13.48 -14.63
N LYS A 231 -14.99 14.28 -15.15
CA LYS A 231 -14.90 15.74 -15.11
C LYS A 231 -14.51 16.17 -13.69
N ALA A 232 -13.40 16.90 -13.61
CA ALA A 232 -13.05 17.60 -12.39
C ALA A 232 -14.11 18.67 -12.14
N ASP A 233 -15.12 18.35 -11.31
CA ASP A 233 -15.70 19.39 -10.48
C ASP A 233 -14.61 19.83 -9.50
N SER A 234 -14.30 21.12 -9.50
CA SER A 234 -13.58 21.82 -8.42
C SER A 234 -14.16 21.40 -7.06
N PRO A 235 -13.42 21.52 -5.92
CA PRO A 235 -13.52 20.66 -4.74
C PRO A 235 -14.91 20.66 -4.08
N LYS A 236 -15.86 19.98 -4.70
CA LYS A 236 -16.89 19.23 -4.01
C LYS A 236 -16.20 17.93 -3.67
N LYS A 237 -16.22 17.57 -2.38
CA LYS A 237 -15.90 16.22 -1.93
C LYS A 237 -16.40 15.20 -2.97
N PRO A 238 -15.63 14.15 -3.30
CA PRO A 238 -16.18 13.07 -4.10
C PRO A 238 -17.32 12.44 -3.28
N GLU A 239 -18.55 12.82 -3.62
CA GLU A 239 -19.79 12.40 -2.93
C GLU A 239 -20.56 11.37 -3.77
N LYS A 240 -19.91 10.70 -4.71
CA LYS A 240 -20.61 9.68 -5.53
C LYS A 240 -19.82 8.45 -5.95
N ASN A 241 -18.72 8.16 -5.27
CA ASN A 241 -18.04 6.86 -5.33
C ASN A 241 -17.23 6.57 -4.07
N ARG A 242 -17.67 7.11 -2.93
CA ARG A 242 -17.33 6.52 -1.65
C ARG A 242 -18.17 5.27 -1.57
N SER A 243 -17.52 4.10 -1.50
CA SER A 243 -18.24 2.90 -1.12
C SER A 243 -19.04 3.22 0.17
N GLY A 244 -20.23 2.66 0.39
CA GLY A 244 -21.00 2.94 1.61
C GLY A 244 -20.18 2.72 2.90
N PHE A 245 -19.11 1.94 2.79
CA PHE A 245 -18.06 1.77 3.78
C PHE A 245 -17.31 3.08 4.10
N ASP A 246 -16.77 3.82 3.13
CA ASP A 246 -15.99 5.04 3.37
C ASP A 246 -16.84 6.17 4.01
N GLU A 247 -18.14 6.20 3.71
CA GLU A 247 -19.08 7.13 4.33
C GLU A 247 -19.43 6.72 5.77
N ALA A 248 -19.50 5.40 6.04
CA ALA A 248 -19.79 4.86 7.36
C ALA A 248 -18.59 4.94 8.32
N ILE A 249 -17.35 4.84 7.83
CA ILE A 249 -16.16 4.79 8.69
C ILE A 249 -15.97 6.07 9.51
N ARG A 250 -16.24 7.25 8.93
CA ARG A 250 -16.08 8.52 9.65
C ARG A 250 -16.99 8.65 10.87
N PRO A 251 -18.34 8.48 10.76
CA PRO A 251 -19.21 8.53 11.93
C PRO A 251 -18.93 7.40 12.93
N ILE A 252 -18.61 6.18 12.45
CA ILE A 252 -18.18 5.07 13.33
C ILE A 252 -16.96 5.49 14.14
N ARG A 253 -15.94 6.04 13.48
CA ARG A 253 -14.70 6.47 14.12
C ARG A 253 -14.94 7.54 15.17
N GLN A 254 -15.76 8.54 14.85
CA GLN A 254 -16.12 9.60 15.79
C GLN A 254 -16.83 9.03 17.02
N ARG A 255 -17.81 8.14 16.80
CA ARG A 255 -18.55 7.49 17.88
C ARG A 255 -17.65 6.65 18.78
N VAL A 256 -16.77 5.84 18.19
CA VAL A 256 -15.81 5.01 18.93
C VAL A 256 -14.84 5.89 19.73
N ASP A 257 -14.27 6.94 19.13
CA ASP A 257 -13.37 7.85 19.86
C ASP A 257 -14.09 8.57 21.02
N ASP A 258 -15.38 8.91 20.87
CA ASP A 258 -16.17 9.51 21.94
C ASP A 258 -16.43 8.53 23.09
N LEU A 259 -16.74 7.27 22.79
CA LEU A 259 -16.94 6.22 23.78
C LEU A 259 -15.63 5.91 24.54
N LEU A 260 -14.51 5.77 23.82
CA LEU A 260 -13.20 5.56 24.43
C LEU A 260 -12.77 6.75 25.30
N ARG A 261 -13.07 7.99 24.90
CA ARG A 261 -12.84 9.20 25.74
C ARG A 261 -13.66 9.19 27.04
N GLN A 262 -14.80 8.51 27.05
CA GLN A 262 -15.65 8.33 28.23
C GLN A 262 -15.26 7.10 29.07
N GLY A 263 -14.24 6.34 28.66
CA GLY A 263 -13.85 5.08 29.32
C GLY A 263 -14.80 3.91 29.05
N LYS A 264 -15.70 4.04 28.07
CA LYS A 264 -16.72 3.04 27.70
C LYS A 264 -16.17 2.07 26.67
N VAL A 265 -15.22 1.25 27.08
CA VAL A 265 -14.47 0.36 26.18
C VAL A 265 -15.37 -0.73 25.60
N GLU A 266 -16.19 -1.37 26.43
CA GLU A 266 -17.09 -2.45 26.01
C GLU A 266 -18.15 -1.93 25.02
N GLU A 267 -18.70 -0.74 25.23
CA GLU A 267 -19.63 -0.10 24.29
C GLU A 267 -18.95 0.27 22.95
N ALA A 268 -17.63 0.52 22.97
CA ALA A 268 -16.86 0.84 21.78
C ALA A 268 -16.47 -0.40 20.95
N GLU A 269 -16.44 -1.59 21.58
CA GLU A 269 -16.13 -2.88 20.93
C GLU A 269 -17.38 -3.63 20.44
N ALA A 270 -18.58 -3.25 20.89
CA ALA A 270 -19.87 -3.84 20.52
C ALA A 270 -20.39 -3.33 19.17
#